data_AF-A0A821F8E3-F1
#
_entry.id   AF-A0A821F8E3-F1
#
_cell.length_a   1.000
_cell.length_b   1.000
_cell.length_c   1.000
_cell.angle_alpha   90.00
_cell.angle_beta   90.00
_cell.angle_gamma   90.00
#
_symmetry.space_group_name_H-M   'P 1'
#
loop_
_entity.id
_entity.type
_entity.pdbx_description
1 polymer ?
#
loop_
_entity_poly.entity_id
_entity_poly.type
_entity_poly.pdbx_seq_one_letter_code
_entity_poly.pdbx_strand_id
1 'polypeptide(L)'
;MSAESRPDVSYTAVPTNEPSRPRNRCTYLLVGTIIILLICGAIGYFLLRHERRKETIHTQTITTDDDTQDLCTTPECIQAAHALLESIDETVDPCENFYQFSCGKWIKNAKIPAENSKLNSLSQMKTNLQNALVDKHLVSKILAKIQGTDMLTDLGNSGTR
;
A
#
# COMPACT_ATOMS: atom_id res chain seq x y z
N MET A 1 4.13 107.84 -4.45
CA MET A 1 2.77 107.40 -4.81
C MET A 1 2.90 106.47 -6.00
N SER A 2 2.28 105.30 -5.92
CA SER A 2 2.05 104.34 -7.02
C SER A 2 3.22 103.45 -7.47
N ALA A 3 3.29 102.30 -6.80
CA ALA A 3 3.35 100.94 -7.36
C ALA A 3 4.02 100.73 -8.73
N GLU A 4 5.30 100.34 -8.70
CA GLU A 4 5.93 99.62 -9.81
C GLU A 4 5.68 98.11 -9.60
N SER A 5 4.85 97.53 -10.46
CA SER A 5 4.41 96.14 -10.39
C SER A 5 4.91 95.35 -11.61
N ARG A 6 5.74 94.34 -11.33
CA ARG A 6 6.28 93.24 -12.18
C ARG A 6 7.43 93.53 -13.16
N PRO A 7 8.48 92.72 -13.03
CA PRO A 7 8.99 91.92 -14.14
C PRO A 7 8.68 90.41 -13.96
N ASP A 8 8.47 89.75 -15.10
CA ASP A 8 8.05 88.36 -15.26
C ASP A 8 9.22 87.39 -14.97
N VAL A 9 9.15 86.62 -13.88
CA VAL A 9 10.10 85.55 -13.58
C VAL A 9 9.64 84.29 -14.32
N SER A 10 10.20 84.09 -15.51
CA SER A 10 9.96 82.89 -16.32
C SER A 10 11.12 81.88 -16.14
N TYR A 11 10.73 80.69 -15.68
CA TYR A 11 11.43 79.40 -15.80
C TYR A 11 12.81 79.23 -15.12
N THR A 12 12.76 78.81 -13.85
CA THR A 12 13.61 77.72 -13.31
C THR A 12 12.66 76.88 -12.43
N ALA A 13 12.61 75.55 -12.39
CA ALA A 13 13.35 74.45 -12.99
C ALA A 13 12.40 73.22 -12.93
N VAL A 14 12.55 72.21 -13.80
CA VAL A 14 12.24 70.82 -13.41
C VAL A 14 13.22 69.90 -14.15
N PRO A 15 14.11 69.18 -13.44
CA PRO A 15 14.85 68.09 -14.06
C PRO A 15 13.84 67.01 -14.49
N THR A 16 13.91 66.60 -15.76
CA THR A 16 13.20 65.43 -16.23
C THR A 16 13.68 64.23 -15.42
N ASN A 17 12.87 63.80 -14.45
CA ASN A 17 13.00 62.45 -13.89
C ASN A 17 12.62 61.47 -15.00
N GLU A 18 13.58 61.16 -15.87
CA GLU A 18 13.52 59.92 -16.64
C GLU A 18 13.65 58.77 -15.65
N PRO A 19 12.64 57.88 -15.55
CA PRO A 19 12.80 56.67 -14.76
C PRO A 19 13.89 55.81 -15.41
N SER A 20 15.03 55.71 -14.75
CA SER A 20 16.12 54.81 -15.09
C SER A 20 15.60 53.37 -15.21
N ARG A 21 15.46 52.87 -16.45
CA ARG A 21 15.05 51.49 -16.74
C ARG A 21 16.03 50.52 -16.03
N PRO A 22 15.54 49.55 -15.23
CA PRO A 22 16.44 48.61 -14.57
C PRO A 22 17.12 47.71 -15.61
N ARG A 23 18.46 47.72 -15.63
CA ARG A 23 19.37 47.00 -16.54
C ARG A 23 19.23 45.46 -16.50
N ASN A 24 18.40 44.94 -15.59
CA ASN A 24 18.28 43.52 -15.28
C ASN A 24 17.07 42.86 -15.95
N ARG A 25 16.27 43.60 -16.73
CA ARG A 25 15.12 43.01 -17.45
C ARG A 25 15.54 41.91 -18.43
N CYS A 26 16.68 42.07 -19.08
CA CYS A 26 17.23 41.05 -19.98
C CYS A 26 17.73 39.81 -19.20
N THR A 27 18.32 40.00 -18.02
CA THR A 27 18.83 38.88 -17.21
C THR A 27 17.69 38.03 -16.65
N TYR A 28 16.56 38.62 -16.24
CA TYR A 28 15.40 37.85 -15.81
C TYR A 28 14.76 37.03 -16.95
N LEU A 29 14.76 37.56 -18.18
CA LEU A 29 14.26 36.82 -19.35
C LEU A 29 15.17 35.63 -19.68
N LEU A 30 16.50 35.82 -19.64
CA LEU A 30 17.47 34.75 -19.89
C LEU A 30 17.43 33.67 -18.80
N VAL A 31 17.33 34.07 -17.54
CA VAL A 31 17.24 33.13 -16.42
C VAL A 31 15.89 32.38 -16.45
N GLY A 32 14.81 33.07 -16.79
CA GLY A 32 13.48 32.47 -16.91
C GLY A 32 13.40 31.38 -17.99
N THR A 33 13.97 31.61 -19.18
CA THR A 33 13.98 30.60 -20.25
C THR A 33 14.83 29.39 -19.88
N ILE A 34 15.98 29.58 -19.23
CA ILE A 34 16.82 28.48 -18.75
C ILE A 34 16.07 27.63 -17.71
N ILE A 35 15.40 28.26 -16.75
CA ILE A 35 14.63 27.54 -15.73
C ILE A 35 13.48 26.74 -16.36
N ILE A 36 12.75 27.33 -17.32
CA ILE A 36 11.67 26.63 -18.03
C ILE A 36 12.20 25.42 -18.80
N LEU A 37 13.33 25.54 -19.50
CA LEU A 37 13.93 24.42 -20.22
C LEU A 37 14.42 23.31 -19.28
N LEU A 38 14.99 23.65 -18.13
CA LEU A 38 15.39 22.68 -17.12
C LEU A 38 14.19 21.96 -16.51
N ILE A 39 13.10 22.69 -16.22
CA ILE A 39 11.86 22.11 -15.70
C ILE A 39 11.21 21.20 -16.74
N CYS A 40 11.05 21.67 -17.98
CA CYS A 40 10.49 20.87 -19.08
C CYS A 40 11.35 19.63 -19.38
N GLY A 41 12.68 19.77 -19.36
CA GLY A 41 13.61 18.67 -19.54
C GLY A 41 13.54 17.65 -18.39
N ALA A 42 13.45 18.10 -17.14
CA ALA A 42 13.33 17.22 -15.98
C ALA A 42 11.98 16.51 -15.94
N ILE A 43 10.87 17.20 -16.24
CA ILE A 43 9.54 16.60 -16.37
C ILE A 43 9.53 15.60 -17.51
N GLY A 44 10.02 15.98 -18.70
CA GLY A 44 10.11 15.07 -19.85
C GLY A 44 10.96 13.84 -19.53
N TYR A 45 12.13 14.03 -18.92
CA TYR A 45 12.98 12.94 -18.47
C TYR A 45 12.29 12.05 -17.44
N PHE A 46 11.58 12.64 -16.47
CA PHE A 46 10.84 11.90 -15.46
C PHE A 46 9.68 11.13 -16.09
N LEU A 47 8.94 11.70 -17.04
CA LEU A 47 7.86 11.03 -17.77
C LEU A 47 8.40 9.92 -18.70
N LEU A 48 9.51 10.17 -19.38
CA LEU A 48 10.21 9.18 -20.21
C LEU A 48 10.83 8.05 -19.38
N ARG A 49 11.31 8.36 -18.16
CA ARG A 49 11.78 7.36 -17.19
C ARG A 49 10.66 6.69 -16.41
N HIS A 50 9.52 7.34 -16.26
CA HIS A 50 8.35 6.76 -15.59
C HIS A 50 7.86 5.55 -16.39
N GLU A 51 7.95 5.61 -17.72
CA GLU A 51 7.67 4.46 -18.58
C GLU A 51 8.71 3.32 -18.45
N ARG A 52 9.90 3.59 -17.89
CA ARG A 52 10.90 2.58 -17.49
C ARG A 52 10.69 2.07 -16.05
N ARG A 53 9.75 2.65 -15.30
CA ARG A 53 9.07 2.04 -14.14
C ARG A 53 7.66 1.60 -14.53
N LYS A 54 7.46 1.08 -15.74
CA LYS A 54 6.52 -0.03 -15.82
C LYS A 54 7.22 -1.17 -15.13
N GLU A 55 6.63 -1.64 -14.04
CA GLU A 55 6.96 -2.93 -13.47
C GLU A 55 7.23 -3.90 -14.62
N THR A 56 8.34 -4.62 -14.53
CA THR A 56 8.39 -5.95 -15.11
C THR A 56 7.31 -6.76 -14.37
N ILE A 57 6.06 -6.59 -14.76
CA ILE A 57 5.08 -7.67 -14.63
C ILE A 57 5.73 -8.77 -15.45
N HIS A 58 6.21 -9.82 -14.79
CA HIS A 58 6.55 -11.07 -15.47
C HIS A 58 5.27 -11.58 -16.13
N THR A 59 4.96 -11.05 -17.30
CA THR A 59 4.07 -11.70 -18.24
C THR A 59 4.87 -12.91 -18.70
N GLN A 60 4.71 -14.01 -17.96
CA GLN A 60 5.12 -15.33 -18.40
C GLN A 60 4.39 -15.58 -19.71
N THR A 61 5.10 -15.36 -20.81
CA THR A 61 4.67 -15.86 -22.10
C THR A 61 4.93 -17.34 -22.00
N ILE A 62 3.87 -18.14 -21.88
CA ILE A 62 3.97 -19.60 -21.92
C ILE A 62 4.37 -19.97 -23.34
N THR A 63 5.67 -19.89 -23.63
CA THR A 63 6.28 -20.54 -24.79
C THR A 63 6.66 -21.93 -24.34
N THR A 64 5.86 -22.90 -24.77
CA THR A 64 6.17 -24.32 -24.70
C THR A 64 7.33 -24.61 -25.65
N ASP A 65 8.56 -24.35 -25.22
CA ASP A 65 9.76 -25.05 -25.71
C ASP A 65 10.93 -24.81 -24.74
N ASP A 66 11.57 -25.91 -24.32
CA ASP A 66 12.71 -26.03 -23.38
C ASP A 66 12.43 -25.76 -21.87
N ASP A 67 12.21 -26.87 -21.16
CA ASP A 67 11.59 -27.01 -19.84
C ASP A 67 12.62 -26.93 -18.70
N THR A 68 12.62 -25.85 -17.90
CA THR A 68 13.00 -25.75 -16.45
C THR A 68 13.57 -24.40 -15.99
N GLN A 69 13.71 -23.37 -16.83
CA GLN A 69 14.49 -22.17 -16.47
C GLN A 69 13.75 -20.99 -15.81
N ASP A 70 12.51 -21.13 -15.33
CA ASP A 70 11.80 -20.01 -14.65
C ASP A 70 10.94 -20.47 -13.45
N LEU A 71 11.36 -21.53 -12.76
CA LEU A 71 10.70 -21.98 -11.53
C LEU A 71 11.27 -21.25 -10.31
N CYS A 72 10.40 -20.59 -9.55
CA CYS A 72 10.79 -19.98 -8.29
C CYS A 72 10.91 -21.06 -7.21
N THR A 73 12.13 -21.25 -6.70
CA THR A 73 12.43 -22.23 -5.65
C THR A 73 12.72 -21.58 -4.30
N THR A 74 12.32 -20.31 -4.10
CA THR A 74 12.47 -19.69 -2.79
C THR A 74 11.52 -20.36 -1.78
N PRO A 75 11.87 -20.39 -0.48
CA PRO A 75 11.04 -21.00 0.53
C PRO A 75 9.61 -20.45 0.55
N GLU A 76 9.44 -19.15 0.31
CA GLU A 76 8.14 -18.47 0.28
C GLU A 76 7.30 -18.95 -0.90
N CYS A 77 7.92 -19.16 -2.07
CA CYS A 77 7.22 -19.66 -3.24
C CYS A 77 6.80 -21.12 -3.07
N ILE A 78 7.68 -21.97 -2.54
CA ILE A 78 7.36 -23.38 -2.25
C ILE A 78 6.22 -23.46 -1.24
N GLN A 79 6.25 -22.63 -0.19
CA GLN A 79 5.19 -22.58 0.81
C GLN A 79 3.85 -22.12 0.22
N ALA A 80 3.87 -21.09 -0.63
CA ALA A 80 2.67 -20.60 -1.32
C ALA A 80 2.10 -21.65 -2.29
N ALA A 81 2.96 -22.31 -3.07
CA ALA A 81 2.57 -23.38 -3.98
C ALA A 81 1.95 -24.56 -3.22
N HIS A 82 2.55 -24.96 -2.10
CA HIS A 82 2.00 -26.01 -1.24
C HIS A 82 0.61 -25.63 -0.69
N ALA A 83 0.47 -24.43 -0.13
CA ALA A 83 -0.81 -23.94 0.39
C ALA A 83 -1.91 -23.89 -0.68
N LEU A 84 -1.55 -23.59 -1.94
CA LEU A 84 -2.45 -23.63 -3.08
C LEU A 84 -2.88 -25.06 -3.43
N LEU A 85 -1.94 -26.01 -3.49
CA LEU A 85 -2.24 -27.41 -3.79
C LEU A 85 -3.12 -28.09 -2.73
N GLU A 86 -3.05 -27.62 -1.48
CA GLU A 86 -3.94 -28.04 -0.40
C GLU A 86 -5.37 -27.54 -0.57
N SER A 87 -5.60 -26.46 -1.33
CA SER A 87 -6.94 -25.92 -1.57
C SER A 87 -7.61 -26.48 -2.83
N ILE A 88 -6.84 -26.75 -3.88
CA ILE A 88 -7.32 -27.16 -5.21
C ILE A 88 -7.77 -28.63 -5.24
N ASP A 89 -8.96 -28.88 -5.78
CA ASP A 89 -9.53 -30.20 -6.09
C ASP A 89 -9.46 -30.49 -7.60
N GLU A 90 -8.35 -31.12 -8.03
CA GLU A 90 -8.08 -31.46 -9.44
C GLU A 90 -9.05 -32.50 -10.03
N THR A 91 -9.93 -33.09 -9.22
CA THR A 91 -10.96 -34.03 -9.70
C THR A 91 -12.13 -33.33 -10.38
N VAL A 92 -12.22 -32.01 -10.28
CA VAL A 92 -13.30 -31.20 -10.84
C VAL A 92 -12.80 -30.38 -12.01
N ASP A 93 -13.53 -30.40 -13.13
CA ASP A 93 -13.19 -29.57 -14.28
C ASP A 93 -13.36 -28.07 -13.93
N PRO A 94 -12.30 -27.24 -14.04
CA PRO A 94 -12.41 -25.80 -13.79
C PRO A 94 -13.38 -25.07 -14.72
N CYS A 95 -13.62 -25.60 -15.93
CA CYS A 95 -14.57 -25.01 -16.90
C CYS A 95 -16.02 -25.22 -16.47
N GLU A 96 -16.29 -26.28 -15.71
CA GLU A 96 -17.62 -26.64 -15.22
C GLU A 96 -17.89 -26.02 -13.83
N ASN A 97 -16.94 -26.09 -12.90
CA ASN A 97 -17.08 -25.52 -11.57
C ASN A 97 -15.75 -25.06 -10.98
N PHE A 98 -15.33 -23.86 -11.37
CA PHE A 98 -14.10 -23.23 -10.89
C PHE A 98 -14.04 -23.08 -9.36
N TYR A 99 -15.18 -22.85 -8.70
CA TYR A 99 -15.21 -22.70 -7.24
C TYR A 99 -14.83 -24.00 -6.54
N GLN A 100 -15.43 -25.11 -6.98
CA GLN A 100 -15.11 -26.43 -6.44
C GLN A 100 -13.70 -26.88 -6.84
N PHE A 101 -13.25 -26.57 -8.06
CA PHE A 101 -11.87 -26.83 -8.46
C PHE A 101 -10.86 -26.06 -7.59
N SER A 102 -11.05 -24.76 -7.39
CA SER A 102 -10.07 -23.93 -6.66
C SER A 102 -10.09 -24.11 -5.13
N CYS A 103 -11.25 -24.39 -4.56
CA CYS A 103 -11.47 -24.40 -3.10
C CYS A 103 -11.95 -25.76 -2.55
N GLY A 104 -12.20 -26.75 -3.40
CA GLY A 104 -12.90 -27.97 -3.02
C GLY A 104 -12.21 -28.77 -1.91
N LYS A 105 -10.88 -28.89 -1.94
CA LYS A 105 -10.13 -29.54 -0.85
C LYS A 105 -10.12 -28.69 0.41
N TRP A 106 -9.98 -27.36 0.27
CA TRP A 106 -10.02 -26.46 1.42
C TRP A 106 -11.35 -26.57 2.17
N ILE A 107 -12.48 -26.61 1.46
CA ILE A 107 -13.82 -26.78 2.05
C ILE A 107 -13.95 -28.14 2.75
N LYS A 108 -13.48 -29.22 2.11
CA LYS A 108 -13.50 -30.58 2.69
C LYS A 108 -12.70 -30.66 3.99
N ASN A 109 -11.61 -29.89 4.10
CA ASN A 109 -10.72 -29.88 5.26
C ASN A 109 -11.09 -28.80 6.30
N ALA A 110 -11.94 -27.83 5.94
CA ALA A 110 -12.32 -26.72 6.80
C ALA A 110 -13.20 -27.19 7.95
N LYS A 111 -12.69 -27.05 9.19
CA LYS A 111 -13.44 -27.36 10.41
C LYS A 111 -14.01 -26.08 11.00
N ILE A 112 -15.31 -25.85 10.84
CA ILE A 112 -16.00 -24.67 11.39
C ILE A 112 -16.00 -24.75 12.92
N PRO A 113 -15.28 -23.87 13.64
CA PRO A 113 -15.34 -23.85 15.09
C PRO A 113 -16.72 -23.36 15.55
N ALA A 114 -17.21 -23.86 16.69
CA ALA A 114 -18.57 -23.61 17.18
C ALA A 114 -18.92 -22.13 17.34
N GLU A 115 -17.92 -21.26 17.51
CA GLU A 115 -18.09 -19.81 17.67
C GLU A 115 -18.28 -19.05 16.35
N ASN A 116 -18.03 -19.68 15.19
CA ASN A 116 -18.12 -19.04 13.89
C ASN A 116 -19.25 -19.65 13.04
N SER A 117 -20.11 -18.81 12.48
CA SER A 117 -21.17 -19.25 11.55
C SER A 117 -20.67 -19.45 10.12
N LYS A 118 -19.51 -18.90 9.77
CA LYS A 118 -18.89 -19.00 8.44
C LYS A 118 -17.38 -19.07 8.55
N LEU A 119 -16.76 -19.92 7.74
CA LEU A 119 -15.32 -19.92 7.50
C LEU A 119 -15.03 -19.46 6.08
N ASN A 120 -14.08 -18.56 5.96
CA ASN A 120 -13.49 -18.07 4.72
C ASN A 120 -12.02 -17.66 4.99
N SER A 121 -11.26 -17.39 3.94
CA SER A 121 -9.84 -17.04 4.06
C SER A 121 -9.59 -15.83 4.97
N LEU A 122 -10.48 -14.82 4.93
CA LEU A 122 -10.36 -13.64 5.79
C LEU A 122 -10.56 -13.97 7.27
N SER A 123 -11.57 -14.77 7.60
CA SER A 123 -11.82 -15.23 8.97
C SER A 123 -10.65 -16.08 9.48
N GLN A 124 -10.07 -16.92 8.63
CA GLN A 124 -8.90 -17.72 8.97
C GLN A 124 -7.68 -16.83 9.25
N MET A 125 -7.42 -15.83 8.40
CA MET A 125 -6.35 -14.85 8.65
C MET A 125 -6.57 -14.08 9.96
N LYS A 126 -7.81 -13.65 10.23
CA LYS A 126 -8.16 -12.97 11.48
C LYS A 126 -7.91 -13.87 12.70
N THR A 127 -8.33 -15.13 12.63
CA THR A 127 -8.08 -16.11 13.71
C THR A 127 -6.59 -16.37 13.88
N ASN A 128 -5.82 -16.51 12.79
CA ASN A 128 -4.37 -16.69 12.86
C ASN A 128 -3.68 -15.49 13.51
N LEU A 129 -4.10 -14.27 13.15
CA LEU A 129 -3.61 -13.05 13.78
C LEU A 129 -3.98 -13.00 15.26
N GLN A 130 -5.22 -13.29 15.62
CA GLN A 130 -5.65 -13.36 17.01
C GLN A 130 -4.82 -14.38 17.79
N ASN A 131 -4.62 -15.58 17.27
CA ASN A 131 -3.83 -16.64 17.90
C ASN A 131 -2.34 -16.28 18.03
N ALA A 132 -1.81 -15.44 17.12
CA ALA A 132 -0.45 -14.93 17.21
C ALA A 132 -0.30 -13.81 18.25
N LEU A 133 -1.35 -13.03 18.47
CA LEU A 133 -1.38 -11.93 19.45
C LEU A 133 -1.74 -12.42 20.87
N VAL A 134 -2.49 -13.51 20.98
CA VAL A 134 -2.87 -14.12 22.25
C VAL A 134 -1.63 -14.80 22.86
N ASP A 135 -1.17 -14.27 23.99
CA ASP A 135 -0.01 -14.81 24.70
C ASP A 135 -0.31 -16.23 25.20
N LYS A 136 0.34 -17.22 24.58
CA LYS A 136 0.13 -18.64 24.90
C LYS A 136 0.45 -18.96 26.35
N HIS A 137 1.40 -18.25 26.96
CA HIS A 137 1.80 -18.48 28.35
C HIS A 137 0.74 -18.00 29.33
N LEU A 138 0.16 -16.82 29.08
CA LEU A 138 -0.97 -16.27 29.82
C LEU A 138 -2.20 -17.17 29.70
N VAL A 139 -2.53 -17.61 28.48
CA VAL A 139 -3.65 -18.55 28.26
C VAL A 139 -3.43 -19.86 29.02
N SER A 140 -2.24 -20.45 28.96
CA SER A 140 -1.94 -21.67 29.70
C SER A 140 -2.08 -21.49 31.23
N LYS A 141 -1.63 -20.36 31.80
CA LYS A 141 -1.81 -20.05 33.22
C LYS A 141 -3.29 -19.87 33.59
N ILE A 142 -4.05 -19.17 32.75
CA ILE A 142 -5.48 -18.96 32.94
C ILE A 142 -6.22 -20.30 32.87
N LEU A 143 -5.94 -21.12 31.85
CA LEU A 143 -6.53 -22.45 31.70
C LEU A 143 -6.18 -23.37 32.88
N ALA A 144 -4.93 -23.36 33.35
CA ALA A 144 -4.53 -24.11 34.54
C ALA A 144 -5.27 -23.64 35.80
N LYS A 145 -5.60 -22.33 35.89
CA LYS A 145 -6.37 -21.78 37.01
C LYS A 145 -7.86 -22.13 36.91
N ILE A 146 -8.43 -22.16 35.70
CA ILE A 146 -9.83 -22.55 35.43
C ILE A 146 -10.04 -24.05 35.65
N GLN A 147 -9.13 -24.90 35.14
CA GLN A 147 -9.13 -26.35 35.41
C GLN A 147 -8.77 -26.68 36.86
N GLY A 148 -8.15 -25.74 37.59
CA GLY A 148 -7.87 -25.85 39.02
C GLY A 148 -9.01 -25.38 39.94
N THR A 149 -10.17 -25.00 39.40
CA THR A 149 -11.36 -24.63 40.18
C THR A 149 -12.54 -25.53 39.82
N ASP A 150 -12.46 -26.80 40.20
CA ASP A 150 -13.63 -27.68 40.30
C ASP A 150 -14.53 -27.22 41.45
N MET A 151 -15.44 -26.29 41.19
CA MET A 151 -16.65 -26.07 42.02
C MET A 151 -17.83 -26.95 41.55
N LEU A 152 -17.57 -28.06 40.83
CA LEU A 152 -18.59 -29.02 40.42
C LEU A 152 -18.31 -30.48 40.85
N THR A 153 -17.37 -30.72 41.77
CA THR A 153 -17.22 -32.04 42.42
C THR A 153 -17.86 -32.14 43.81
N ASP A 154 -18.49 -31.08 44.34
CA ASP A 154 -19.15 -31.08 45.66
C ASP A 154 -20.67 -31.35 45.63
N LEU A 155 -21.26 -31.70 44.47
CA LEU A 155 -22.62 -32.29 44.43
C LEU A 155 -22.62 -33.81 44.16
N GLY A 156 -21.51 -34.49 44.46
CA GLY A 156 -21.41 -35.94 44.34
C GLY A 156 -20.97 -36.68 45.60
N ASN A 157 -20.57 -36.00 46.67
CA ASN A 157 -19.94 -36.66 47.84
C ASN A 157 -20.42 -36.16 49.23
N SER A 158 -21.69 -35.79 49.35
CA SER A 158 -22.43 -36.02 50.61
C SER A 158 -23.28 -37.28 50.37
N GLY A 159 -22.77 -38.47 50.64
CA GLY A 159 -22.83 -39.03 52.00
C GLY A 159 -24.29 -39.34 52.33
N THR A 160 -24.81 -40.54 52.04
CA THR A 160 -24.77 -41.65 53.01
C THR A 160 -24.70 -41.19 54.46
N ARG A 161 -25.83 -40.80 55.05
CA ARG A 161 -26.37 -41.35 56.31
C ARG A 161 -27.81 -40.90 56.52
#